data_AF-A0AAD8ZEF1-F1
#
_entry.id   AF-A0AAD8ZEF1-F1
#
_cell.length_a   1.000
_cell.length_b   1.000
_cell.length_c   1.000
_cell.angle_alpha   90.00
_cell.angle_beta   90.00
_cell.angle_gamma   90.00
#
_symmetry.space_group_name_H-M   'P 1'
#
loop_
_entity.id
_entity.type
_entity.pdbx_description
1 polymer ?
#
loop_
_entity_poly.entity_id
_entity_poly.type
_entity_poly.pdbx_seq_one_letter_code
_entity_poly.pdbx_strand_id
1 'polypeptide(L)'
;MAEHCLAELSTTFHVFKAHITDFLLTTDVFYTCIQGKEKLMQDVRNMLVRRHHSAEDPAADTQFSPLIQAIAKESPGFEENVLLNAAKRFDKDAVIFQLLSRYHYLKKKDFREAKDWAKKARDLQGNNSYICDTTAQVIKHELKEALSNDKGNPIKADKLKEYLKMAVSATEAFRDIQEIARKEVQVRFLGKKDFSHYNTAGCVGELQVAVMVLDILERIPVFSGDELHRSILTQVLSGKIKIQDLAANDPKINKNTSYYHFLQESAGVTDLLNNLKDNMKKHFDFLDSFFVNLGSFYSTKDNREFRTRQEIFRCFQQYVNVCLTDSRELMKNKALTNMYKVEKARMFLEKKNADSYSGLLQYLSKDVSAASIGPIIEKVIGNYNLILNTTGPQDERRCKDTVNFIYANIVLNKIKPESNAFPYMSLLQQLCEMLRRTIPLKESLALHFLSVVMLWPETIPIYSGGIMSDKLGSYVSQLRNSFSNEMKPICNGKRASIHFYLGRKPGYDRLISQKEVDACAGSAETIATQWQNEKIWKNEKIKSILRSVTGRISRNGIVADTANENVKVHVSPLFKSKLCGKLDARVSFFIGFTMNGPVALGIQPVS
;
A
#
# COMPACT_ATOMS: atom_id res chain seq x y z
N MET A 1 -24.81 31.83 15.10
CA MET A 1 -25.45 32.89 14.30
C MET A 1 -25.67 32.45 12.85
N ALA A 2 -24.64 32.14 12.06
CA ALA A 2 -24.81 31.73 10.64
C ALA A 2 -25.71 30.49 10.43
N GLU A 3 -25.56 29.45 11.27
CA GLU A 3 -26.43 28.25 11.21
C GLU A 3 -27.91 28.58 11.49
N HIS A 4 -28.17 29.47 12.45
CA HIS A 4 -29.52 29.94 12.74
C HIS A 4 -30.11 30.75 11.59
N CYS A 5 -29.32 31.59 10.91
CA CYS A 5 -29.77 32.31 9.72
C CYS A 5 -30.13 31.35 8.58
N LEU A 6 -29.34 30.30 8.35
CA LEU A 6 -29.64 29.27 7.34
C LEU A 6 -30.90 28.47 7.72
N ALA A 7 -31.10 28.18 9.01
CA ALA A 7 -32.31 27.54 9.48
C ALA A 7 -33.54 28.42 9.23
N GLU A 8 -33.47 29.71 9.59
CA GLU A 8 -34.54 30.69 9.40
C GLU A 8 -34.93 30.88 7.93
N LEU A 9 -33.94 30.94 7.03
CA LEU A 9 -34.18 31.00 5.58
C LEU A 9 -34.96 29.80 5.05
N SER A 10 -34.67 28.61 5.59
CA SER A 10 -35.37 27.38 5.22
C SER A 10 -36.77 27.33 5.84
N THR A 11 -36.93 27.64 7.12
CA THR A 11 -38.21 27.52 7.85
C THR A 11 -39.22 28.59 7.49
N THR A 12 -38.76 29.84 7.37
CA THR A 12 -39.66 31.01 7.21
C THR A 12 -39.86 31.35 5.75
N PHE A 13 -38.79 31.28 4.95
CA PHE A 13 -38.82 31.73 3.55
C PHE A 13 -38.81 30.58 2.54
N HIS A 14 -38.75 29.32 2.99
CA HIS A 14 -38.69 28.13 2.11
C HIS A 14 -37.51 28.18 1.12
N VAL A 15 -36.42 28.85 1.51
CA VAL A 15 -35.20 28.97 0.72
C VAL A 15 -34.22 27.89 1.17
N PHE A 16 -34.21 26.79 0.43
CA PHE A 16 -33.31 25.66 0.68
C PHE A 16 -31.87 25.93 0.24
N LYS A 17 -30.92 25.13 0.77
CA LYS A 17 -29.49 25.25 0.42
C LYS A 17 -29.23 25.08 -1.08
N ALA A 18 -30.05 24.27 -1.76
CA ALA A 18 -30.00 24.13 -3.22
C ALA A 18 -30.18 25.48 -3.92
N HIS A 19 -31.24 26.23 -3.56
CA HIS A 19 -31.55 27.53 -4.15
C HIS A 19 -30.47 28.58 -3.87
N ILE A 20 -29.97 28.63 -2.63
CA ILE A 20 -28.90 29.55 -2.22
C ILE A 20 -27.63 29.26 -3.04
N THR A 21 -27.26 27.98 -3.14
CA THR A 21 -26.06 27.57 -3.87
C THR A 21 -26.22 27.84 -5.36
N ASP A 22 -27.39 27.58 -5.92
CA ASP A 22 -27.68 27.83 -7.33
C ASP A 22 -27.61 29.32 -7.66
N PHE A 23 -28.21 30.17 -6.83
CA PHE A 23 -28.12 31.62 -6.93
C PHE A 23 -26.66 32.10 -6.85
N LEU A 24 -25.88 31.55 -5.91
CA LEU A 24 -24.46 31.85 -5.78
C LEU A 24 -23.63 31.42 -6.99
N LEU A 25 -24.04 30.39 -7.73
CA LEU A 25 -23.32 29.91 -8.92
C LEU A 25 -23.75 30.64 -10.19
N THR A 26 -24.99 31.09 -10.28
CA THR A 26 -25.56 31.70 -11.49
C THR A 26 -25.49 33.22 -11.50
N THR A 27 -25.36 33.87 -10.34
CA THR A 27 -25.32 35.34 -10.25
C THR A 27 -23.92 35.91 -10.53
N ASP A 28 -23.80 36.69 -11.60
CA ASP A 28 -22.50 37.28 -12.01
C ASP A 28 -22.02 38.42 -11.12
N VAL A 29 -22.93 39.13 -10.42
CA VAL A 29 -22.62 40.31 -9.61
C VAL A 29 -21.47 40.06 -8.62
N PHE A 30 -21.41 38.86 -8.03
CA PHE A 30 -20.35 38.52 -7.06
C PHE A 30 -19.01 38.14 -7.71
N TYR A 31 -18.99 37.87 -9.02
CA TYR A 31 -17.81 37.43 -9.77
C TYR A 31 -17.28 38.46 -10.77
N THR A 32 -17.92 39.63 -10.85
CA THR A 32 -17.42 40.79 -11.62
C THR A 32 -16.59 41.75 -10.77
N CYS A 33 -16.65 41.66 -9.43
CA CYS A 33 -15.86 42.51 -8.53
C CYS A 33 -14.35 42.25 -8.68
N ILE A 34 -13.55 43.32 -8.64
CA ILE A 34 -12.07 43.26 -8.75
C ILE A 34 -11.46 42.70 -7.45
N GLN A 35 -12.01 43.08 -6.29
CA GLN A 35 -11.50 42.64 -4.99
C GLN A 35 -12.30 41.44 -4.45
N GLY A 36 -11.60 40.43 -3.93
CA GLY A 36 -12.22 39.29 -3.24
C GLY A 36 -12.79 38.19 -4.15
N LYS A 37 -12.94 38.43 -5.47
CA LYS A 37 -13.44 37.43 -6.44
C LYS A 37 -12.68 36.10 -6.38
N GLU A 38 -11.36 36.14 -6.39
CA GLU A 38 -10.54 34.92 -6.38
C GLU A 38 -10.76 34.10 -5.11
N LYS A 39 -10.85 34.79 -3.96
CA LYS A 39 -11.12 34.16 -2.67
C LYS A 39 -12.52 33.56 -2.64
N LEU A 40 -13.53 34.28 -3.12
CA LEU A 40 -14.90 33.77 -3.23
C LEU A 40 -14.96 32.53 -4.14
N MET A 41 -14.39 32.60 -5.35
CA MET A 41 -14.31 31.47 -6.28
C MET A 41 -13.66 30.25 -5.61
N GLN A 42 -12.55 30.46 -4.90
CA GLN A 42 -11.84 29.41 -4.19
C GLN A 42 -12.68 28.81 -3.06
N ASP A 43 -13.42 29.62 -2.32
CA ASP A 43 -14.25 29.18 -1.20
C ASP A 43 -15.50 28.44 -1.68
N VAL A 44 -16.20 28.96 -2.70
CA VAL A 44 -17.33 28.28 -3.36
C VAL A 44 -16.91 26.94 -3.93
N ARG A 45 -15.81 26.92 -4.69
CA ARG A 45 -15.20 25.69 -5.19
C ARG A 45 -14.89 24.72 -4.05
N ASN A 46 -14.28 25.19 -2.96
CA ASN A 46 -13.95 24.35 -1.81
C ASN A 46 -15.20 23.76 -1.14
N MET A 47 -16.28 24.52 -1.00
CA MET A 47 -17.55 24.02 -0.46
C MET A 47 -18.15 22.91 -1.33
N LEU A 48 -17.99 22.97 -2.65
CA LEU A 48 -18.48 21.95 -3.58
C LEU A 48 -17.61 20.68 -3.59
N VAL A 49 -16.29 20.80 -3.52
CA VAL A 49 -15.37 19.66 -3.76
C VAL A 49 -14.73 19.06 -2.51
N ARG A 50 -14.57 19.83 -1.41
CA ARG A 50 -13.86 19.33 -0.22
C ARG A 50 -14.75 18.39 0.59
N ARG A 51 -14.26 17.16 0.77
CA ARG A 51 -14.90 16.12 1.57
C ARG A 51 -14.34 16.12 2.98
N HIS A 52 -15.22 16.13 3.98
CA HIS A 52 -14.84 15.97 5.39
C HIS A 52 -14.98 14.50 5.75
N HIS A 53 -13.90 13.91 6.26
CA HIS A 53 -13.92 12.52 6.74
C HIS A 53 -14.06 12.59 8.26
N SER A 54 -15.18 12.11 8.81
CA SER A 54 -15.37 12.05 10.26
C SER A 54 -14.39 11.04 10.87
N ALA A 55 -13.82 11.38 12.03
CA ALA A 55 -13.03 10.46 12.83
C ALA A 55 -13.90 9.53 13.70
N GLU A 56 -15.15 9.93 13.95
CA GLU A 56 -16.09 9.27 14.87
C GLU A 56 -16.95 8.22 14.16
N ASP A 57 -17.19 8.40 12.86
CA ASP A 57 -17.88 7.42 12.02
C ASP A 57 -17.11 7.16 10.71
N PRO A 58 -16.17 6.20 10.72
CA PRO A 58 -15.45 5.78 9.53
C PRO A 58 -16.35 5.14 8.46
N ALA A 59 -17.58 4.75 8.79
CA ALA A 59 -18.56 4.15 7.89
C ALA A 59 -19.52 5.19 7.27
N ALA A 60 -19.65 6.38 7.86
CA ALA A 60 -20.28 7.55 7.24
C ALA A 60 -19.45 8.02 6.04
N ASP A 61 -19.67 7.38 4.89
CA ASP A 61 -19.01 7.67 3.64
C ASP A 61 -19.51 9.01 3.07
N THR A 62 -18.71 10.07 3.23
CA THR A 62 -18.97 11.34 2.58
C THR A 62 -18.48 11.31 1.14
N GLN A 63 -19.19 10.56 0.28
CA GLN A 63 -18.88 10.45 -1.15
C GLN A 63 -18.82 11.81 -1.86
N PHE A 64 -19.51 12.80 -1.30
CA PHE A 64 -19.59 14.18 -1.77
C PHE A 64 -19.23 15.17 -0.65
N SER A 65 -19.07 16.46 -0.96
CA SER A 65 -18.84 17.47 0.10
C SER A 65 -20.04 17.56 1.05
N PRO A 66 -19.87 18.13 2.27
CA PRO A 66 -20.99 18.34 3.18
C PRO A 66 -22.12 19.17 2.58
N LEU A 67 -21.79 20.14 1.71
CA LEU A 67 -22.79 20.95 1.02
C LEU A 67 -23.67 20.09 0.11
N ILE A 68 -23.06 19.26 -0.75
CA ILE A 68 -23.82 18.37 -1.65
C ILE A 68 -24.65 17.36 -0.87
N GLN A 69 -24.15 16.85 0.26
CA GLN A 69 -24.94 15.97 1.13
C GLN A 69 -26.11 16.67 1.80
N ALA A 70 -25.90 17.91 2.26
CA ALA A 70 -26.96 18.70 2.86
C ALA A 70 -28.06 19.00 1.82
N ILE A 71 -27.67 19.31 0.59
CA ILE A 71 -28.61 19.47 -0.54
C ILE A 71 -29.34 18.15 -0.83
N ALA A 72 -28.63 17.02 -0.89
CA ALA A 72 -29.24 15.71 -1.10
C ALA A 72 -30.28 15.34 -0.04
N LYS A 73 -30.06 15.78 1.21
CA LYS A 73 -30.98 15.54 2.33
C LYS A 73 -32.17 16.50 2.33
N GLU A 74 -31.96 17.76 2.01
CA GLU A 74 -32.98 18.82 2.05
C GLU A 74 -33.83 18.89 0.77
N SER A 75 -33.22 18.59 -0.39
CA SER A 75 -33.83 18.76 -1.72
C SER A 75 -33.30 17.69 -2.70
N PRO A 76 -33.72 16.42 -2.57
CA PRO A 76 -33.24 15.33 -3.41
C PRO A 76 -33.46 15.60 -4.91
N GLY A 77 -32.43 15.38 -5.72
CA GLY A 77 -32.42 15.59 -7.17
C GLY A 77 -31.83 16.95 -7.59
N PHE A 78 -31.87 17.97 -6.72
CA PHE A 78 -31.34 19.31 -7.04
C PHE A 78 -29.80 19.37 -7.06
N GLU A 79 -29.11 18.37 -6.52
CA GLU A 79 -27.66 18.25 -6.57
C GLU A 79 -27.15 18.31 -8.01
N GLU A 80 -27.86 17.67 -8.95
CA GLU A 80 -27.50 17.65 -10.36
C GLU A 80 -27.50 19.06 -10.95
N ASN A 81 -28.54 19.84 -10.68
CA ASN A 81 -28.68 21.19 -11.21
C ASN A 81 -27.58 22.10 -10.66
N VAL A 82 -27.31 22.00 -9.35
CA VAL A 82 -26.21 22.71 -8.68
C VAL A 82 -24.86 22.34 -9.29
N LEU A 83 -24.59 21.06 -9.53
CA LEU A 83 -23.34 20.60 -10.12
C LEU A 83 -23.19 21.00 -11.59
N LEU A 84 -24.28 21.01 -12.37
CA LEU A 84 -24.28 21.50 -13.76
C LEU A 84 -24.00 23.01 -13.80
N ASN A 85 -24.60 23.79 -12.91
CA ASN A 85 -24.34 25.23 -12.83
C ASN A 85 -22.94 25.52 -12.29
N ALA A 86 -22.40 24.68 -11.41
CA ALA A 86 -20.99 24.73 -11.04
C ALA A 86 -20.08 24.44 -12.24
N ALA A 87 -20.39 23.44 -13.07
CA ALA A 87 -19.61 23.13 -14.27
C ALA A 87 -19.62 24.29 -15.28
N LYS A 88 -20.72 25.05 -15.38
CA LYS A 88 -20.79 26.28 -16.20
C LYS A 88 -19.95 27.42 -15.60
N ARG A 89 -20.02 27.65 -14.29
CA ARG A 89 -19.26 28.72 -13.59
C ARG A 89 -17.77 28.45 -13.56
N PHE A 90 -17.38 27.18 -13.42
CA PHE A 90 -16.01 26.70 -13.34
C PHE A 90 -15.67 25.86 -14.58
N ASP A 91 -15.87 26.43 -15.77
CA ASP A 91 -15.74 25.79 -17.09
C ASP A 91 -14.34 25.23 -17.41
N LYS A 92 -13.31 25.67 -16.67
CA LYS A 92 -11.93 25.21 -16.79
C LYS A 92 -11.45 24.38 -15.59
N ASP A 93 -12.37 23.92 -14.74
CA ASP A 93 -12.04 23.16 -13.54
C ASP A 93 -12.29 21.66 -13.70
N ALA A 94 -11.22 20.91 -13.95
CA ALA A 94 -11.27 19.46 -14.11
C ALA A 94 -11.85 18.75 -12.87
N VAL A 95 -11.68 19.29 -11.65
CA VAL A 95 -12.20 18.66 -10.43
C VAL A 95 -13.72 18.77 -10.35
N ILE A 96 -14.30 19.87 -10.83
CA ILE A 96 -15.76 20.03 -10.90
C ILE A 96 -16.35 19.06 -11.92
N PHE A 97 -15.72 18.88 -13.08
CA PHE A 97 -16.15 17.88 -14.06
C PHE A 97 -16.02 16.45 -13.52
N GLN A 98 -14.94 16.14 -12.80
CA GLN A 98 -14.79 14.87 -12.08
C GLN A 98 -15.90 14.67 -11.02
N LEU A 99 -16.27 15.71 -10.28
CA LEU A 99 -17.35 15.65 -9.28
C LEU A 99 -18.70 15.32 -9.94
N LEU A 100 -18.99 15.93 -11.08
CA LEU A 100 -20.21 15.68 -11.83
C LEU A 100 -20.23 14.26 -12.41
N SER A 101 -19.12 13.79 -13.00
CA SER A 101 -18.96 12.38 -13.41
C SER A 101 -19.23 11.42 -12.25
N ARG A 102 -18.65 11.71 -11.07
CA ARG A 102 -18.86 10.94 -9.84
C ARG A 102 -20.31 10.92 -9.38
N TYR A 103 -21.03 12.03 -9.49
CA TYR A 103 -22.46 12.06 -9.23
C TYR A 103 -23.21 11.11 -10.17
N HIS A 104 -22.93 11.15 -11.46
CA HIS A 104 -23.61 10.31 -12.44
C HIS A 104 -23.37 8.80 -12.22
N TYR A 105 -22.13 8.34 -11.98
CA TYR A 105 -21.86 6.90 -11.80
C TYR A 105 -22.18 6.36 -10.39
N LEU A 106 -22.19 7.19 -9.33
CA LEU A 106 -22.53 6.75 -7.97
C LEU A 106 -24.02 6.87 -7.65
N LYS A 107 -24.66 7.98 -8.04
CA LYS A 107 -26.04 8.30 -7.65
C LYS A 107 -27.05 8.00 -8.74
N LYS A 108 -26.85 8.53 -9.95
CA LYS A 108 -27.83 8.37 -11.05
C LYS A 108 -27.72 7.03 -11.76
N LYS A 109 -26.55 6.38 -11.72
CA LYS A 109 -26.21 5.18 -12.51
C LYS A 109 -26.28 5.44 -14.02
N ASP A 110 -26.10 6.69 -14.44
CA ASP A 110 -25.96 7.06 -15.84
C ASP A 110 -24.48 7.01 -16.24
N PHE A 111 -24.04 5.85 -16.71
CA PHE A 111 -22.64 5.64 -17.09
C PHE A 111 -22.25 6.35 -18.38
N ARG A 112 -23.21 6.70 -19.25
CA ARG A 112 -22.94 7.45 -20.47
C ARG A 112 -22.56 8.88 -20.12
N GLU A 113 -23.40 9.57 -19.35
CA GLU A 113 -23.13 10.93 -18.92
C GLU A 113 -21.88 10.99 -18.03
N ALA A 114 -21.68 9.98 -17.18
CA ALA A 114 -20.48 9.88 -16.36
C ALA A 114 -19.20 9.79 -17.19
N LYS A 115 -19.20 9.04 -18.30
CA LYS A 115 -18.06 8.94 -19.25
C LYS A 115 -17.80 10.28 -19.94
N ASP A 116 -18.84 10.98 -20.37
CA ASP A 116 -18.70 12.28 -21.04
C ASP A 116 -18.08 13.33 -20.11
N TRP A 117 -18.52 13.39 -18.85
CA TRP A 117 -17.92 14.28 -17.85
C TRP A 117 -16.50 13.88 -17.45
N ALA A 118 -16.21 12.58 -17.32
CA ALA A 118 -14.85 12.11 -17.06
C ALA A 118 -13.90 12.47 -18.21
N LYS A 119 -14.37 12.34 -19.46
CA LYS A 119 -13.62 12.74 -20.65
C LYS A 119 -13.32 14.24 -20.64
N LYS A 120 -14.31 15.10 -20.39
CA LYS A 120 -14.10 16.56 -20.27
C LYS A 120 -13.07 16.90 -19.19
N ALA A 121 -13.12 16.24 -18.04
CA ALA A 121 -12.13 16.43 -16.97
C ALA A 121 -10.70 16.05 -17.44
N ARG A 122 -10.58 14.89 -18.10
CA ARG A 122 -9.32 14.42 -18.67
C ARG A 122 -8.79 15.33 -19.78
N ASP A 123 -9.65 15.87 -20.64
CA ASP A 123 -9.23 16.76 -21.72
C ASP A 123 -8.62 18.07 -21.18
N LEU A 124 -9.06 18.52 -19.99
CA LEU A 124 -8.46 19.66 -19.28
C LEU A 124 -7.13 19.32 -18.58
N GLN A 125 -7.02 18.13 -17.96
CA GLN A 125 -5.88 17.76 -17.11
C GLN A 125 -5.46 16.29 -17.29
N GLY A 126 -5.17 15.89 -18.52
CA GLY A 126 -4.87 14.49 -18.88
C GLY A 126 -3.53 13.94 -18.33
N ASN A 127 -2.69 14.82 -17.80
CA ASN A 127 -1.44 14.47 -17.13
C ASN A 127 -1.57 14.35 -15.60
N ASN A 128 -2.79 14.47 -15.06
CA ASN A 128 -3.08 14.32 -13.64
C ASN A 128 -3.78 12.98 -13.38
N SER A 129 -3.07 12.07 -12.74
CA SER A 129 -3.50 10.71 -12.37
C SER A 129 -4.77 10.70 -11.51
N TYR A 130 -5.00 11.70 -10.65
CA TYR A 130 -6.23 11.79 -9.86
C TYR A 130 -7.44 12.21 -10.68
N ILE A 131 -7.25 13.01 -11.73
CA ILE A 131 -8.32 13.37 -12.67
C ILE A 131 -8.64 12.19 -13.58
N CYS A 132 -7.59 11.58 -14.15
CA CYS A 132 -7.71 10.42 -15.02
C CYS A 132 -8.31 9.20 -14.32
N ASP A 133 -8.12 9.06 -12.99
CA ASP A 133 -8.76 8.03 -12.15
C ASP A 133 -10.26 7.90 -12.42
N THR A 134 -10.94 9.04 -12.57
CA THR A 134 -12.39 9.10 -12.79
C THR A 134 -12.85 8.22 -13.95
N THR A 135 -12.13 8.23 -15.08
CA THR A 135 -12.48 7.44 -16.26
C THR A 135 -12.48 5.95 -15.94
N ALA A 136 -11.46 5.46 -15.24
CA ALA A 136 -11.39 4.05 -14.84
C ALA A 136 -12.43 3.70 -13.77
N GLN A 137 -12.70 4.62 -12.83
CA GLN A 137 -13.75 4.41 -11.83
C GLN A 137 -15.13 4.24 -12.49
N VAL A 138 -15.46 5.03 -13.51
CA VAL A 138 -16.74 4.92 -14.24
C VAL A 138 -16.89 3.52 -14.85
N ILE A 139 -15.89 3.05 -15.60
CA ILE A 139 -15.93 1.73 -16.26
C ILE A 139 -16.02 0.60 -15.21
N LYS A 140 -15.24 0.70 -14.13
CA LYS A 140 -15.27 -0.26 -13.02
C LYS A 140 -16.65 -0.32 -12.35
N HIS A 141 -17.27 0.83 -12.10
CA HIS A 141 -18.59 0.90 -11.48
C HIS A 141 -19.69 0.41 -12.43
N GLU A 142 -19.57 0.64 -13.73
CA GLU A 142 -20.45 0.10 -14.76
C GLU A 142 -20.38 -1.43 -14.76
N LEU A 143 -19.17 -2.01 -14.73
CA LEU A 143 -18.99 -3.46 -14.64
C LEU A 143 -19.61 -4.02 -13.36
N LYS A 144 -19.35 -3.38 -12.22
CA LYS A 144 -19.92 -3.80 -10.92
C LYS A 144 -21.45 -3.77 -10.94
N GLU A 145 -22.05 -2.73 -11.51
CA GLU A 145 -23.50 -2.60 -11.64
C GLU A 145 -24.07 -3.68 -12.56
N ALA A 146 -23.42 -3.91 -13.70
CA ALA A 146 -23.84 -4.93 -14.67
C ALA A 146 -23.78 -6.36 -14.09
N LEU A 147 -22.79 -6.65 -13.24
CA LEU A 147 -22.69 -7.92 -12.50
C LEU A 147 -23.73 -8.04 -11.38
N SER A 148 -24.05 -6.94 -10.70
CA SER A 148 -25.04 -6.92 -9.61
C SER A 148 -26.46 -7.10 -10.13
N ASN A 149 -26.76 -6.59 -11.32
CA ASN A 149 -28.06 -6.72 -11.97
C ASN A 149 -28.25 -8.06 -12.69
N ASP A 150 -27.17 -8.83 -12.89
CA ASP A 150 -27.23 -10.16 -13.50
C ASP A 150 -27.64 -11.23 -12.48
N LYS A 151 -28.90 -11.64 -12.57
CA LYS A 151 -29.48 -12.74 -11.77
C LYS A 151 -29.13 -14.13 -12.33
N GLY A 152 -28.39 -14.21 -13.43
CA GLY A 152 -27.91 -15.45 -14.02
C GLY A 152 -26.91 -16.17 -13.12
N ASN A 153 -27.25 -17.41 -12.77
CA ASN A 153 -26.33 -18.35 -12.16
C ASN A 153 -26.58 -19.75 -12.78
N PRO A 154 -25.76 -20.19 -13.75
CA PRO A 154 -24.50 -19.60 -14.20
C PRO A 154 -24.67 -18.34 -15.06
N ILE A 155 -23.61 -17.55 -15.20
CA ILE A 155 -23.54 -16.42 -16.15
C ILE A 155 -23.68 -16.96 -17.57
N LYS A 156 -24.51 -16.32 -18.41
CA LYS A 156 -24.69 -16.71 -19.82
C LYS A 156 -23.49 -16.31 -20.68
N ALA A 157 -23.23 -17.03 -21.76
CA ALA A 157 -22.04 -16.84 -22.58
C ALA A 157 -21.97 -15.45 -23.25
N ASP A 158 -23.09 -14.91 -23.73
CA ASP A 158 -23.22 -13.56 -24.27
C ASP A 158 -22.88 -12.48 -23.23
N LYS A 159 -23.33 -12.67 -21.98
CA LYS A 159 -22.99 -11.78 -20.86
C LYS A 159 -21.54 -11.90 -20.42
N LEU A 160 -20.95 -13.11 -20.43
CA LEU A 160 -19.53 -13.31 -20.17
C LEU A 160 -18.67 -12.43 -21.10
N LYS A 161 -18.99 -12.42 -22.40
CA LYS A 161 -18.28 -11.59 -23.39
C LYS A 161 -18.33 -10.10 -23.03
N GLU A 162 -19.52 -9.59 -22.67
CA GLU A 162 -19.67 -8.19 -22.25
C GLU A 162 -18.81 -7.88 -21.01
N TYR A 163 -18.87 -8.73 -19.98
CA TYR A 163 -18.13 -8.52 -18.73
C TYR A 163 -16.62 -8.58 -18.91
N LEU A 164 -16.10 -9.53 -19.67
CA LEU A 164 -14.66 -9.64 -19.93
C LEU A 164 -14.14 -8.43 -20.72
N LYS A 165 -14.90 -7.92 -21.70
CA LYS A 165 -14.53 -6.70 -22.42
C LYS A 165 -14.47 -5.49 -21.49
N MET A 166 -15.46 -5.31 -20.64
CA MET A 166 -15.46 -4.23 -19.65
C MET A 166 -14.31 -4.37 -18.64
N ALA A 167 -13.99 -5.59 -18.20
CA ALA A 167 -12.88 -5.85 -17.29
C ALA A 167 -11.51 -5.54 -17.94
N VAL A 168 -11.32 -5.87 -19.21
CA VAL A 168 -10.12 -5.50 -19.97
C VAL A 168 -10.01 -3.97 -20.05
N SER A 169 -11.06 -3.28 -20.49
CA SER A 169 -11.05 -1.81 -20.58
C SER A 169 -10.82 -1.12 -19.24
N ALA A 170 -11.40 -1.64 -18.14
CA ALA A 170 -11.16 -1.11 -16.80
C ALA A 170 -9.71 -1.34 -16.34
N THR A 171 -9.16 -2.52 -16.61
CA THR A 171 -7.76 -2.87 -16.30
C THR A 171 -6.79 -1.96 -17.05
N GLU A 172 -6.99 -1.78 -18.35
CA GLU A 172 -6.17 -0.88 -19.19
C GLU A 172 -6.24 0.57 -18.68
N ALA A 173 -7.45 1.07 -18.39
CA ALA A 173 -7.61 2.42 -17.85
C ALA A 173 -6.88 2.60 -16.51
N PHE A 174 -6.89 1.60 -15.61
CA PHE A 174 -6.10 1.64 -14.37
C PHE A 174 -4.59 1.56 -14.60
N ARG A 175 -4.12 0.81 -15.60
CA ARG A 175 -2.71 0.78 -15.99
C ARG A 175 -2.24 2.13 -16.54
N ASP A 176 -3.07 2.80 -17.34
CA ASP A 176 -2.79 4.15 -17.83
C ASP A 176 -2.63 5.16 -16.68
N ILE A 177 -3.50 5.06 -15.66
CA ILE A 177 -3.41 5.90 -14.46
C ILE A 177 -2.10 5.67 -13.70
N GLN A 178 -1.69 4.40 -13.56
CA GLN A 178 -0.41 4.06 -12.93
C GLN A 178 0.76 4.68 -13.70
N GLU A 179 0.71 4.65 -15.03
CA GLU A 179 1.76 5.24 -15.88
C GLU A 179 1.80 6.76 -15.79
N ILE A 180 0.64 7.43 -15.77
CA ILE A 180 0.56 8.87 -15.53
C ILE A 180 1.15 9.20 -14.16
N ALA A 181 0.79 8.45 -13.11
CA ALA A 181 1.35 8.65 -11.77
C ALA A 181 2.89 8.48 -11.74
N ARG A 182 3.45 7.54 -12.51
CA ARG A 182 4.91 7.39 -12.67
C ARG A 182 5.54 8.58 -13.40
N LYS A 183 4.90 9.11 -14.45
CA LYS A 183 5.39 10.28 -15.20
C LYS A 183 5.34 11.57 -14.36
N GLU A 184 4.29 11.76 -13.56
CA GLU A 184 4.19 12.89 -12.62
C GLU A 184 5.42 12.97 -11.70
N VAL A 185 5.85 11.82 -11.20
CA VAL A 185 7.02 11.70 -10.34
C VAL A 185 8.30 12.13 -11.07
N GLN A 186 8.50 11.70 -12.31
CA GLN A 186 9.67 12.09 -13.11
C GLN A 186 9.72 13.61 -13.34
N VAL A 187 8.58 14.22 -13.69
CA VAL A 187 8.46 15.67 -13.87
C VAL A 187 8.76 16.43 -12.58
N ARG A 188 8.39 15.89 -11.41
CA ARG A 188 8.68 16.51 -10.10
C ARG A 188 10.17 16.54 -9.79
N PHE A 189 10.92 15.48 -10.12
CA PHE A 189 12.38 15.46 -9.95
C PHE A 189 13.09 16.56 -10.74
N LEU A 190 12.48 17.08 -11.81
CA LEU A 190 13.03 18.12 -12.67
C LEU A 190 12.72 19.56 -12.21
N GLY A 191 12.10 19.77 -11.03
CA GLY A 191 12.11 21.09 -10.36
C GLY A 191 10.79 21.63 -9.81
N LYS A 192 9.69 20.89 -9.84
CA LYS A 192 8.43 21.33 -9.21
C LYS A 192 8.34 20.81 -7.76
N LYS A 193 8.37 21.72 -6.79
CA LYS A 193 8.08 21.45 -5.37
C LYS A 193 6.57 21.23 -5.17
N ASP A 194 6.05 20.11 -5.64
CA ASP A 194 4.70 19.64 -5.33
C ASP A 194 4.79 18.54 -4.25
N PHE A 195 4.04 18.69 -3.16
CA PHE A 195 3.99 17.73 -2.04
C PHE A 195 2.83 16.73 -2.15
N SER A 196 2.14 16.68 -3.29
CA SER A 196 1.03 15.73 -3.52
C SER A 196 1.48 14.27 -3.41
N HIS A 197 0.68 13.46 -2.74
CA HIS A 197 1.00 12.05 -2.52
C HIS A 197 1.02 11.27 -3.84
N TYR A 198 1.92 10.30 -3.94
CA TYR A 198 1.88 9.33 -5.04
C TYR A 198 0.52 8.63 -5.09
N ASN A 199 -0.11 8.60 -6.26
CA ASN A 199 -1.45 8.05 -6.41
C ASN A 199 -1.40 6.53 -6.57
N THR A 200 -1.80 5.78 -5.53
CA THR A 200 -1.90 4.32 -5.56
C THR A 200 -3.26 3.81 -6.04
N ALA A 201 -4.22 4.69 -6.36
CA ALA A 201 -5.57 4.30 -6.74
C ALA A 201 -5.62 3.42 -7.98
N GLY A 202 -4.68 3.60 -8.92
CA GLY A 202 -4.55 2.75 -10.10
C GLY A 202 -4.29 1.27 -9.76
N CYS A 203 -3.36 1.00 -8.83
CA CYS A 203 -3.08 -0.37 -8.38
C CYS A 203 -4.25 -0.99 -7.62
N VAL A 204 -4.89 -0.20 -6.73
CA VAL A 204 -6.06 -0.66 -5.97
C VAL A 204 -7.25 -0.93 -6.89
N GLY A 205 -7.47 -0.08 -7.89
CA GLY A 205 -8.51 -0.24 -8.89
C GLY A 205 -8.33 -1.50 -9.73
N GLU A 206 -7.11 -1.79 -10.18
CA GLU A 206 -6.80 -3.03 -10.90
C GLU A 206 -7.06 -4.27 -10.03
N LEU A 207 -6.72 -4.24 -8.73
CA LEU A 207 -7.08 -5.32 -7.80
C LEU A 207 -8.60 -5.51 -7.67
N GLN A 208 -9.37 -4.42 -7.63
CA GLN A 208 -10.83 -4.49 -7.56
C GLN A 208 -11.44 -5.12 -8.83
N VAL A 209 -10.93 -4.74 -10.00
CA VAL A 209 -11.34 -5.35 -11.27
C VAL A 209 -10.95 -6.83 -11.30
N ALA A 210 -9.74 -7.17 -10.87
CA ALA A 210 -9.28 -8.56 -10.81
C ALA A 210 -10.19 -9.43 -9.90
N VAL A 211 -10.63 -8.90 -8.76
CA VAL A 211 -11.62 -9.57 -7.90
C VAL A 211 -12.97 -9.79 -8.60
N MET A 212 -13.44 -8.82 -9.40
CA MET A 212 -14.64 -9.01 -10.21
C MET A 212 -14.44 -10.08 -11.30
N VAL A 213 -13.25 -10.15 -11.89
CA VAL A 213 -12.89 -11.22 -12.84
C VAL A 213 -12.91 -12.58 -12.15
N LEU A 214 -12.35 -12.72 -10.94
CA LEU A 214 -12.44 -13.96 -10.17
C LEU A 214 -13.90 -14.36 -9.93
N ASP A 215 -14.77 -13.43 -9.53
CA ASP A 215 -16.21 -13.70 -9.35
C ASP A 215 -16.89 -14.16 -10.66
N ILE A 216 -16.57 -13.53 -11.79
CA ILE A 216 -17.06 -13.95 -13.11
C ILE A 216 -16.62 -15.39 -13.41
N LEU A 217 -15.34 -15.71 -13.20
CA LEU A 217 -14.80 -17.03 -13.47
C LEU A 217 -15.46 -18.09 -12.58
N GLU A 218 -15.70 -17.81 -11.30
CA GLU A 218 -16.38 -18.74 -10.38
C GLU A 218 -17.85 -18.99 -10.74
N ARG A 219 -18.47 -18.13 -11.57
CA ARG A 219 -19.89 -18.20 -11.96
C ARG A 219 -20.14 -18.75 -13.36
N ILE A 220 -19.11 -19.17 -14.11
CA ILE A 220 -19.29 -19.77 -15.45
C ILE A 220 -19.16 -21.30 -15.43
N PRO A 221 -19.91 -22.04 -16.28
CA PRO A 221 -19.92 -23.50 -16.25
C PRO A 221 -18.57 -24.17 -16.55
N VAL A 222 -17.61 -23.43 -17.10
CA VAL A 222 -16.25 -23.89 -17.40
C VAL A 222 -15.42 -24.10 -16.14
N PHE A 223 -15.69 -23.34 -15.07
CA PHE A 223 -14.92 -23.37 -13.83
C PHE A 223 -15.78 -23.65 -12.60
N SER A 224 -17.11 -23.58 -12.74
CA SER A 224 -18.08 -23.81 -11.67
C SER A 224 -18.62 -25.25 -11.67
N GLY A 225 -19.07 -25.71 -10.50
CA GLY A 225 -19.69 -27.04 -10.31
C GLY A 225 -18.88 -27.98 -9.43
N ASP A 226 -18.13 -28.90 -10.04
CA ASP A 226 -17.44 -30.01 -9.35
C ASP A 226 -15.98 -29.69 -8.95
N GLU A 227 -15.32 -30.61 -8.23
CA GLU A 227 -13.92 -30.44 -7.80
C GLU A 227 -12.94 -30.34 -8.99
N LEU A 228 -13.26 -30.94 -10.14
CA LEU A 228 -12.40 -30.92 -11.33
C LEU A 228 -12.38 -29.53 -11.95
N HIS A 229 -13.53 -28.88 -12.13
CA HIS A 229 -13.60 -27.54 -12.75
C HIS A 229 -12.93 -26.47 -11.86
N ARG A 230 -13.02 -26.63 -10.53
CA ARG A 230 -12.25 -25.81 -9.57
C ARG A 230 -10.75 -26.07 -9.63
N SER A 231 -10.32 -27.32 -9.85
CA SER A 231 -8.92 -27.67 -10.08
C SER A 231 -8.40 -27.02 -11.37
N ILE A 232 -9.18 -27.04 -12.46
CA ILE A 232 -8.83 -26.41 -13.73
C ILE A 232 -8.65 -24.90 -13.55
N LEU A 233 -9.57 -24.21 -12.88
CA LEU A 233 -9.43 -22.78 -12.57
C LEU A 233 -8.14 -22.50 -11.79
N THR A 234 -7.85 -23.32 -10.78
CA THR A 234 -6.62 -23.18 -9.98
C THR A 234 -5.37 -23.38 -10.84
N GLN A 235 -5.38 -24.34 -11.77
CA GLN A 235 -4.27 -24.59 -12.67
C GLN A 235 -4.04 -23.44 -13.66
N VAL A 236 -5.11 -22.87 -14.21
CA VAL A 236 -5.07 -21.66 -15.05
C VAL A 236 -4.48 -20.48 -14.28
N LEU A 237 -5.04 -20.18 -13.11
CA LEU A 237 -4.58 -19.05 -12.28
C LEU A 237 -3.13 -19.24 -11.82
N SER A 238 -2.67 -20.48 -11.66
CA SER A 238 -1.27 -20.79 -11.34
C SER A 238 -0.31 -20.73 -12.53
N GLY A 239 -0.82 -20.49 -13.75
CA GLY A 239 -0.04 -20.48 -14.98
C GLY A 239 0.40 -21.86 -15.47
N LYS A 240 -0.08 -22.95 -14.85
CA LYS A 240 0.24 -24.34 -15.25
C LYS A 240 -0.45 -24.72 -16.56
N ILE A 241 -1.64 -24.19 -16.81
CA ILE A 241 -2.41 -24.34 -18.04
C ILE A 241 -2.69 -22.94 -18.57
N LYS A 242 -2.46 -22.71 -19.87
CA LYS A 242 -2.88 -21.45 -20.50
C LYS A 242 -4.35 -21.53 -20.91
N ILE A 243 -5.05 -20.39 -20.92
CA ILE A 243 -6.46 -20.32 -21.36
C ILE A 243 -6.67 -20.92 -22.75
N GLN A 244 -5.68 -20.80 -23.64
CA GLN A 244 -5.71 -21.35 -24.99
C GLN A 244 -5.80 -22.88 -25.00
N ASP A 245 -5.18 -23.54 -24.03
CA ASP A 245 -5.04 -25.00 -23.96
C ASP A 245 -6.19 -25.67 -23.18
N LEU A 246 -7.13 -24.88 -22.65
CA LEU A 246 -8.22 -25.36 -21.81
C LEU A 246 -9.16 -26.33 -22.52
N ALA A 247 -9.55 -26.00 -23.75
CA ALA A 247 -10.56 -26.74 -24.50
C ALA A 247 -10.13 -28.19 -24.76
N ALA A 248 -8.83 -28.44 -24.97
CA ALA A 248 -8.28 -29.77 -25.20
C ALA A 248 -8.32 -30.66 -23.93
N ASN A 249 -8.46 -30.06 -22.75
CA ASN A 249 -8.42 -30.75 -21.46
C ASN A 249 -9.82 -30.94 -20.83
N ASP A 250 -10.89 -30.45 -21.46
CA ASP A 250 -12.27 -30.59 -20.95
C ASP A 250 -13.09 -31.64 -21.73
N PRO A 251 -13.47 -32.78 -21.11
CA PRO A 251 -14.34 -33.77 -21.72
C PRO A 251 -15.77 -33.27 -22.03
N LYS A 252 -16.18 -32.08 -21.53
CA LYS A 252 -17.49 -31.44 -21.78
C LYS A 252 -17.44 -30.29 -22.80
N ILE A 253 -16.37 -30.17 -23.58
CA ILE A 253 -16.15 -29.08 -24.57
C ILE A 253 -17.38 -28.74 -25.43
N ASN A 254 -18.14 -29.75 -25.88
CA ASN A 254 -19.29 -29.59 -26.77
C ASN A 254 -20.48 -28.85 -26.14
N LYS A 255 -20.61 -28.85 -24.80
CA LYS A 255 -21.70 -28.13 -24.09
C LYS A 255 -21.34 -26.68 -23.76
N ASN A 256 -20.04 -26.38 -23.67
CA ASN A 256 -19.52 -25.08 -23.21
C ASN A 256 -18.75 -24.31 -24.30
N THR A 257 -18.88 -24.69 -25.58
CA THR A 257 -18.07 -24.17 -26.70
C THR A 257 -18.07 -22.64 -26.77
N SER A 258 -19.22 -22.00 -26.59
CA SER A 258 -19.32 -20.53 -26.62
C SER A 258 -18.51 -19.86 -25.50
N TYR A 259 -18.43 -20.48 -24.31
CA TYR A 259 -17.63 -19.94 -23.20
C TYR A 259 -16.13 -19.99 -23.52
N TYR A 260 -15.64 -21.13 -24.05
CA TYR A 260 -14.25 -21.25 -24.48
C TYR A 260 -13.89 -20.23 -25.55
N HIS A 261 -14.76 -20.05 -26.54
CA HIS A 261 -14.60 -19.00 -27.55
C HIS A 261 -14.46 -17.62 -26.92
N PHE A 262 -15.31 -17.25 -25.96
CA PHE A 262 -15.25 -15.91 -25.34
C PHE A 262 -14.07 -15.71 -24.38
N LEU A 263 -13.60 -16.76 -23.71
CA LEU A 263 -12.36 -16.72 -22.93
C LEU A 263 -11.12 -16.49 -23.83
N GLN A 264 -11.22 -16.81 -25.12
CA GLN A 264 -10.15 -16.70 -26.11
C GLN A 264 -10.41 -15.62 -27.17
N GLU A 265 -11.50 -14.85 -27.07
CA GLU A 265 -11.99 -13.99 -28.16
C GLU A 265 -11.00 -12.87 -28.54
N SER A 266 -10.23 -12.37 -27.58
CA SER A 266 -9.26 -11.30 -27.84
C SER A 266 -7.96 -11.48 -27.06
N ALA A 267 -6.87 -10.95 -27.64
CA ALA A 267 -5.56 -10.93 -27.00
C ALA A 267 -5.62 -10.31 -25.60
N GLY A 268 -6.37 -9.21 -25.42
CA GLY A 268 -6.54 -8.54 -24.14
C GLY A 268 -7.22 -9.41 -23.08
N VAL A 269 -8.24 -10.19 -23.45
CA VAL A 269 -8.89 -11.14 -22.51
C VAL A 269 -7.91 -12.24 -22.14
N THR A 270 -7.22 -12.82 -23.11
CA THR A 270 -6.26 -13.91 -22.81
C THR A 270 -5.08 -13.43 -21.96
N ASP A 271 -4.57 -12.21 -22.19
CA ASP A 271 -3.51 -11.61 -21.38
C ASP A 271 -3.96 -11.36 -19.95
N LEU A 272 -5.16 -10.78 -19.78
CA LEU A 272 -5.77 -10.51 -18.48
C LEU A 272 -5.89 -11.80 -17.67
N LEU A 273 -6.46 -12.85 -18.26
CA LEU A 273 -6.72 -14.11 -17.57
C LEU A 273 -5.44 -14.90 -17.25
N ASN A 274 -4.52 -15.02 -18.22
CA ASN A 274 -3.27 -15.75 -18.02
C ASN A 274 -2.35 -15.10 -16.98
N ASN A 275 -2.39 -13.77 -16.84
CA ASN A 275 -1.56 -13.03 -15.90
C ASN A 275 -2.32 -12.56 -14.65
N LEU A 276 -3.58 -12.98 -14.44
CA LEU A 276 -4.46 -12.44 -13.40
C LEU A 276 -3.83 -12.55 -12.01
N LYS A 277 -3.43 -13.77 -11.62
CA LYS A 277 -2.82 -14.06 -10.32
C LYS A 277 -1.52 -13.27 -10.12
N ASP A 278 -0.62 -13.32 -11.10
CA ASP A 278 0.68 -12.67 -11.02
C ASP A 278 0.57 -11.15 -10.93
N ASN A 279 -0.36 -10.54 -11.68
CA ASN A 279 -0.62 -9.11 -11.62
C ASN A 279 -1.23 -8.72 -10.26
N MET A 280 -2.18 -9.49 -9.74
CA MET A 280 -2.69 -9.27 -8.38
C MET A 280 -1.56 -9.34 -7.35
N LYS A 281 -0.70 -10.37 -7.41
CA LYS A 281 0.42 -10.54 -6.48
C LYS A 281 1.42 -9.38 -6.57
N LYS A 282 1.78 -8.93 -7.77
CA LYS A 282 2.64 -7.74 -7.96
C LYS A 282 2.04 -6.50 -7.30
N HIS A 283 0.73 -6.29 -7.43
CA HIS A 283 0.05 -5.15 -6.80
C HIS A 283 -0.01 -5.28 -5.28
N PHE A 284 -0.28 -6.47 -4.73
CA PHE A 284 -0.21 -6.70 -3.29
C PHE A 284 1.19 -6.43 -2.74
N ASP A 285 2.23 -6.98 -3.36
CA ASP A 285 3.63 -6.77 -2.94
C ASP A 285 4.02 -5.28 -3.00
N PHE A 286 3.64 -4.58 -4.07
CA PHE A 286 3.86 -3.15 -4.20
C PHE A 286 3.16 -2.34 -3.10
N LEU A 287 1.86 -2.59 -2.89
CA LEU A 287 1.06 -1.85 -1.92
C LEU A 287 1.52 -2.14 -0.49
N ASP A 288 1.80 -3.39 -0.14
CA ASP A 288 2.35 -3.74 1.17
C ASP A 288 3.70 -3.06 1.39
N SER A 289 4.59 -3.11 0.41
CA SER A 289 5.89 -2.44 0.50
C SER A 289 5.74 -0.93 0.66
N PHE A 290 4.86 -0.28 -0.12
CA PHE A 290 4.53 1.14 0.00
C PHE A 290 4.02 1.50 1.39
N PHE A 291 3.04 0.74 1.89
CA PHE A 291 2.34 1.05 3.13
C PHE A 291 3.11 0.65 4.39
N VAL A 292 3.98 -0.36 4.32
CA VAL A 292 4.83 -0.78 5.44
C VAL A 292 6.04 0.16 5.54
N ASN A 293 6.68 0.46 4.41
CA ASN A 293 7.93 1.22 4.41
C ASN A 293 7.76 2.73 4.39
N LEU A 294 6.58 3.25 4.04
CA LEU A 294 6.32 4.69 3.97
C LEU A 294 5.15 5.12 4.88
N GLY A 295 5.48 5.92 5.89
CA GLY A 295 4.53 6.53 6.80
C GLY A 295 4.21 7.98 6.44
N SER A 296 3.10 8.50 6.94
CA SER A 296 2.80 9.93 6.88
C SER A 296 3.81 10.73 7.72
N PHE A 297 4.03 12.00 7.36
CA PHE A 297 4.86 12.92 8.15
C PHE A 297 4.25 13.20 9.53
N TYR A 298 2.92 13.19 9.62
CA TYR A 298 2.15 13.46 10.83
C TYR A 298 1.40 12.19 11.24
N SER A 299 1.41 11.84 12.53
CA SER A 299 0.79 10.64 13.09
C SER A 299 -0.74 10.64 13.08
N THR A 300 -1.37 11.62 12.42
CA THR A 300 -2.82 11.64 12.26
C THR A 300 -3.23 10.44 11.42
N LYS A 301 -4.16 9.63 11.96
CA LYS A 301 -4.78 8.50 11.25
C LYS A 301 -5.33 9.03 9.92
N ASP A 302 -4.65 8.76 8.81
CA ASP A 302 -5.19 9.07 7.49
C ASP A 302 -6.32 8.08 7.24
N ASN A 303 -7.56 8.50 7.52
CA ASN A 303 -8.76 7.69 7.34
C ASN A 303 -8.87 7.15 5.91
N ARG A 304 -8.31 7.85 4.90
CA ARG A 304 -8.29 7.35 3.52
C ARG A 304 -7.34 6.17 3.39
N GLU A 305 -6.12 6.28 3.92
CA GLU A 305 -5.17 5.17 3.94
C GLU A 305 -5.74 3.95 4.67
N PHE A 306 -6.40 4.15 5.82
CA PHE A 306 -7.05 3.07 6.56
C PHE A 306 -8.11 2.35 5.70
N ARG A 307 -9.01 3.09 5.04
CA ARG A 307 -10.02 2.50 4.14
C ARG A 307 -9.39 1.78 2.96
N THR A 308 -8.35 2.36 2.35
CA THR A 308 -7.60 1.70 1.27
C THR A 308 -7.01 0.37 1.74
N ARG A 309 -6.42 0.31 2.95
CA ARG A 309 -5.89 -0.93 3.51
C ARG A 309 -6.97 -1.98 3.77
N GLN A 310 -8.15 -1.57 4.26
CA GLN A 310 -9.28 -2.49 4.41
C GLN A 310 -9.73 -3.09 3.08
N GLU A 311 -9.81 -2.27 2.03
CA GLU A 311 -10.18 -2.76 0.71
C GLU A 311 -9.12 -3.70 0.11
N ILE A 312 -7.83 -3.37 0.28
CA ILE A 312 -6.73 -4.26 -0.12
C ILE A 312 -6.83 -5.61 0.61
N PHE A 313 -7.13 -5.59 1.91
CA PHE A 313 -7.32 -6.80 2.70
C PHE A 313 -8.50 -7.64 2.17
N ARG A 314 -9.64 -7.00 1.85
CA ARG A 314 -10.80 -7.67 1.24
C ARG A 314 -10.42 -8.34 -0.10
N CYS A 315 -9.70 -7.62 -0.97
CA CYS A 315 -9.22 -8.17 -2.24
C CYS A 315 -8.25 -9.34 -2.02
N PHE A 316 -7.36 -9.23 -1.03
CA PHE A 316 -6.41 -10.28 -0.68
C PHE A 316 -7.11 -11.54 -0.16
N GLN A 317 -8.19 -11.41 0.62
CA GLN A 317 -8.99 -12.55 1.05
C GLN A 317 -9.60 -13.31 -0.14
N GLN A 318 -10.16 -12.60 -1.12
CA GLN A 318 -10.68 -13.24 -2.33
C GLN A 318 -9.56 -13.93 -3.12
N TYR A 319 -8.43 -13.24 -3.30
CA TYR A 319 -7.24 -13.81 -3.93
C TYR A 319 -6.81 -15.13 -3.28
N VAL A 320 -6.71 -15.16 -1.95
CA VAL A 320 -6.34 -16.37 -1.20
C VAL A 320 -7.36 -17.49 -1.39
N ASN A 321 -8.66 -17.16 -1.40
CA ASN A 321 -9.74 -18.14 -1.49
C ASN A 321 -9.79 -18.82 -2.87
N VAL A 322 -9.50 -18.08 -3.94
CA VAL A 322 -9.61 -18.58 -5.31
C VAL A 322 -8.27 -19.07 -5.85
N CYS A 323 -7.20 -18.29 -5.70
CA CYS A 323 -5.91 -18.54 -6.37
C CYS A 323 -4.97 -19.48 -5.60
N LEU A 324 -5.19 -19.70 -4.30
CA LEU A 324 -4.29 -20.47 -3.41
C LEU A 324 -4.94 -21.72 -2.82
N THR A 325 -5.80 -22.37 -3.60
CA THR A 325 -6.47 -23.64 -3.23
C THR A 325 -5.58 -24.84 -3.55
N ASP A 326 -5.51 -25.83 -2.64
CA ASP A 326 -4.68 -27.03 -2.80
C ASP A 326 -5.33 -27.98 -3.83
N SER A 327 -4.70 -28.16 -4.99
CA SER A 327 -5.12 -29.19 -5.96
C SER A 327 -4.53 -30.54 -5.57
N ARG A 328 -5.40 -31.52 -5.32
CA ARG A 328 -5.04 -32.85 -4.77
C ARG A 328 -4.24 -33.75 -5.73
N GLU A 329 -4.05 -33.37 -6.99
CA GLU A 329 -3.61 -34.29 -8.07
C GLU A 329 -2.11 -34.65 -8.09
N LEU A 330 -1.25 -34.02 -7.28
CA LEU A 330 0.21 -34.18 -7.37
C LEU A 330 0.83 -35.40 -6.66
N MET A 331 0.04 -36.36 -6.19
CA MET A 331 0.47 -37.40 -5.24
C MET A 331 0.86 -38.75 -5.86
N LYS A 332 1.86 -38.80 -6.77
CA LYS A 332 2.34 -40.11 -7.32
C LYS A 332 3.85 -40.38 -7.35
N ASN A 333 4.75 -39.44 -6.99
CA ASN A 333 6.21 -39.68 -7.09
C ASN A 333 7.03 -39.08 -5.92
N LYS A 334 8.09 -39.76 -5.47
CA LYS A 334 8.88 -39.37 -4.26
C LYS A 334 9.71 -38.09 -4.44
N ALA A 335 10.31 -37.84 -5.61
CA ALA A 335 10.95 -36.55 -5.95
C ALA A 335 9.91 -35.43 -6.14
N LEU A 336 8.78 -35.77 -6.76
CA LEU A 336 7.59 -34.93 -6.88
C LEU A 336 7.03 -34.56 -5.49
N THR A 337 7.23 -35.41 -4.48
CA THR A 337 6.77 -35.19 -3.10
C THR A 337 7.55 -34.06 -2.42
N ASN A 338 8.87 -33.93 -2.62
CA ASN A 338 9.66 -32.85 -2.02
C ASN A 338 9.38 -31.51 -2.71
N MET A 339 9.31 -31.48 -4.03
CA MET A 339 8.91 -30.28 -4.79
C MET A 339 7.50 -29.84 -4.40
N TYR A 340 6.54 -30.78 -4.31
CA TYR A 340 5.18 -30.50 -3.83
C TYR A 340 5.17 -29.94 -2.39
N LYS A 341 5.98 -30.50 -1.48
CA LYS A 341 6.12 -29.97 -0.11
C LYS A 341 6.62 -28.51 -0.12
N VAL A 342 7.60 -28.20 -0.97
CA VAL A 342 8.13 -26.83 -1.14
C VAL A 342 7.06 -25.91 -1.72
N GLU A 343 6.34 -26.31 -2.75
CA GLU A 343 5.24 -25.52 -3.33
C GLU A 343 4.13 -25.26 -2.31
N LYS A 344 3.72 -26.29 -1.56
CA LYS A 344 2.72 -26.18 -0.50
C LYS A 344 3.19 -25.26 0.62
N ALA A 345 4.47 -25.30 0.97
CA ALA A 345 5.06 -24.39 1.96
C ALA A 345 5.06 -22.94 1.45
N ARG A 346 5.47 -22.69 0.20
CA ARG A 346 5.42 -21.36 -0.43
C ARG A 346 3.99 -20.82 -0.51
N MET A 347 3.03 -21.67 -0.90
CA MET A 347 1.61 -21.31 -0.95
C MET A 347 1.06 -20.99 0.45
N PHE A 348 1.50 -21.71 1.50
CA PHE A 348 1.13 -21.37 2.88
C PHE A 348 1.69 -20.00 3.29
N LEU A 349 2.96 -19.73 2.97
CA LEU A 349 3.59 -18.43 3.26
C LEU A 349 2.83 -17.29 2.57
N GLU A 350 2.50 -17.47 1.30
CA GLU A 350 1.73 -16.50 0.52
C GLU A 350 0.32 -16.29 1.11
N LYS A 351 -0.39 -17.37 1.45
CA LYS A 351 -1.71 -17.31 2.12
C LYS A 351 -1.69 -16.55 3.43
N LYS A 352 -0.55 -16.53 4.12
CA LYS A 352 -0.35 -15.79 5.38
C LYS A 352 0.26 -14.40 5.17
N ASN A 353 0.40 -13.94 3.92
CA ASN A 353 1.11 -12.73 3.57
C ASN A 353 2.49 -12.66 4.25
N ALA A 354 3.19 -13.79 4.25
CA ALA A 354 4.46 -14.00 4.92
C ALA A 354 5.55 -14.43 3.92
N ASP A 355 5.28 -14.32 2.62
CA ASP A 355 6.20 -14.63 1.52
C ASP A 355 7.01 -13.41 1.06
N SER A 356 6.90 -12.28 1.75
CA SER A 356 7.65 -11.04 1.54
C SER A 356 8.07 -10.42 2.88
N TYR A 357 9.18 -9.67 2.89
CA TYR A 357 9.65 -9.00 4.11
C TYR A 357 8.64 -7.95 4.60
N SER A 358 7.96 -7.25 3.70
CA SER A 358 6.95 -6.24 4.03
C SER A 358 5.74 -6.88 4.71
N GLY A 359 5.25 -8.01 4.18
CA GLY A 359 4.18 -8.80 4.81
C GLY A 359 4.56 -9.32 6.21
N LEU A 360 5.82 -9.77 6.39
CA LEU A 360 6.35 -10.16 7.69
C LEU A 360 6.40 -9.00 8.69
N LEU A 361 6.92 -7.83 8.28
CA LEU A 361 6.98 -6.64 9.13
C LEU A 361 5.58 -6.14 9.53
N GLN A 362 4.57 -6.34 8.68
CA GLN A 362 3.19 -5.98 8.98
C GLN A 362 2.64 -6.69 10.22
N TYR A 363 3.16 -7.87 10.59
CA TYR A 363 2.75 -8.54 11.84
C TYR A 363 3.12 -7.76 13.10
N LEU A 364 4.14 -6.90 13.04
CA LEU A 364 4.51 -6.03 14.16
C LEU A 364 3.44 -4.96 14.43
N SER A 365 2.72 -4.51 13.39
CA SER A 365 1.72 -3.44 13.49
C SER A 365 0.27 -3.92 13.65
N LYS A 366 -0.02 -5.23 13.51
CA LYS A 366 -1.39 -5.75 13.67
C LYS A 366 -1.91 -5.54 15.10
N ASP A 367 -3.10 -4.96 15.24
CA ASP A 367 -3.85 -4.82 16.50
C ASP A 367 -4.50 -6.15 16.95
N VAL A 368 -3.77 -7.25 16.78
CA VAL A 368 -4.23 -8.60 17.06
C VAL A 368 -3.35 -9.16 18.20
N SER A 369 -3.97 -9.88 19.14
CA SER A 369 -3.28 -10.42 20.31
C SER A 369 -2.10 -11.31 19.91
N ALA A 370 -0.96 -11.12 20.57
CA ALA A 370 0.26 -11.90 20.40
C ALA A 370 0.00 -13.43 20.54
N ALA A 371 -0.93 -13.83 21.41
CA ALA A 371 -1.30 -15.23 21.61
C ALA A 371 -1.87 -15.90 20.33
N SER A 372 -2.50 -15.12 19.46
CA SER A 372 -3.09 -15.63 18.20
C SER A 372 -2.12 -15.58 17.02
N ILE A 373 -1.21 -14.60 16.99
CA ILE A 373 -0.23 -14.44 15.91
C ILE A 373 0.99 -15.36 16.11
N GLY A 374 1.45 -15.54 17.35
CA GLY A 374 2.65 -16.33 17.65
C GLY A 374 2.68 -17.70 16.97
N PRO A 375 1.63 -18.54 17.12
CA PRO A 375 1.54 -19.85 16.47
C PRO A 375 1.59 -19.79 14.93
N ILE A 376 1.08 -18.71 14.33
CA ILE A 376 1.12 -18.51 12.88
C ILE A 376 2.57 -18.29 12.43
N ILE A 377 3.33 -17.44 13.13
CA ILE A 377 4.72 -17.16 12.75
C ILE A 377 5.65 -18.33 13.04
N GLU A 378 5.42 -19.09 14.12
CA GLU A 378 6.12 -20.37 14.36
C GLU A 378 5.96 -21.31 13.15
N LYS A 379 4.73 -21.42 12.62
CA LYS A 379 4.45 -22.22 11.42
C LYS A 379 5.09 -21.62 10.15
N VAL A 380 5.14 -20.29 10.02
CA VAL A 380 5.86 -19.61 8.92
C VAL A 380 7.35 -19.98 8.93
N ILE A 381 8.01 -19.90 10.09
CA ILE A 381 9.42 -20.28 10.25
C ILE A 381 9.62 -21.76 9.92
N GLY A 382 8.71 -22.64 10.37
CA GLY A 382 8.76 -24.07 10.03
C GLY A 382 8.69 -24.32 8.51
N ASN A 383 7.85 -23.57 7.79
CA ASN A 383 7.76 -23.66 6.32
C ASN A 383 9.02 -23.14 5.63
N TYR A 384 9.61 -22.04 6.10
CA TYR A 384 10.88 -21.56 5.58
C TYR A 384 12.02 -22.55 5.83
N ASN A 385 12.10 -23.13 7.03
CA ASN A 385 13.10 -24.13 7.36
C ASN A 385 12.96 -25.37 6.45
N LEU A 386 11.73 -25.83 6.20
CA LEU A 386 11.46 -26.90 5.24
C LEU A 386 11.98 -26.54 3.84
N ILE A 387 11.68 -25.33 3.35
CA ILE A 387 12.12 -24.86 2.03
C ILE A 387 13.65 -24.85 1.96
N LEU A 388 14.33 -24.18 2.90
CA LEU A 388 15.79 -23.98 2.89
C LEU A 388 16.59 -25.29 3.01
N ASN A 389 16.02 -26.29 3.70
CA ASN A 389 16.61 -27.63 3.83
C ASN A 389 16.33 -28.54 2.61
N THR A 390 15.25 -28.27 1.86
CA THR A 390 14.85 -29.09 0.71
C THR A 390 15.43 -28.56 -0.60
N THR A 391 15.57 -27.23 -0.74
CA THR A 391 16.06 -26.60 -1.97
C THR A 391 17.59 -26.50 -1.95
N GLY A 392 18.21 -26.60 -3.13
CA GLY A 392 19.66 -26.45 -3.29
C GLY A 392 20.10 -24.98 -3.41
N PRO A 393 21.42 -24.72 -3.48
CA PRO A 393 21.96 -23.37 -3.68
C PRO A 393 21.55 -22.69 -5.00
N GLN A 394 21.16 -23.47 -6.00
CA GLN A 394 20.77 -23.01 -7.34
C GLN A 394 19.32 -22.52 -7.44
N ASP A 395 18.51 -22.67 -6.39
CA ASP A 395 17.14 -22.12 -6.40
C ASP A 395 17.20 -20.59 -6.39
N GLU A 396 16.72 -19.96 -7.47
CA GLU A 396 16.69 -18.50 -7.64
C GLU A 396 15.97 -17.78 -6.49
N ARG A 397 15.00 -18.45 -5.86
CA ARG A 397 14.22 -17.88 -4.74
C ARG A 397 14.89 -18.06 -3.40
N ARG A 398 15.98 -18.83 -3.30
CA ARG A 398 16.69 -19.10 -2.04
C ARG A 398 17.13 -17.82 -1.33
N CYS A 399 17.58 -16.81 -2.08
CA CYS A 399 17.96 -15.52 -1.51
C CYS A 399 16.78 -14.87 -0.78
N LYS A 400 15.65 -14.71 -1.48
CA LYS A 400 14.39 -14.19 -0.92
C LYS A 400 13.93 -15.00 0.29
N ASP A 401 13.93 -16.33 0.17
CA ASP A 401 13.50 -17.24 1.23
C ASP A 401 14.38 -17.12 2.48
N THR A 402 15.70 -16.94 2.32
CA THR A 402 16.64 -16.75 3.43
C THR A 402 16.45 -15.38 4.10
N VAL A 403 16.30 -14.32 3.31
CA VAL A 403 16.03 -12.96 3.82
C VAL A 403 14.75 -12.96 4.65
N ASN A 404 13.66 -13.49 4.08
CA ASN A 404 12.38 -13.57 4.76
C ASN A 404 12.41 -14.49 5.99
N PHE A 405 13.20 -15.57 5.98
CA PHE A 405 13.41 -16.42 7.15
C PHE A 405 14.04 -15.64 8.31
N ILE A 406 15.03 -14.79 8.03
CA ILE A 406 15.65 -13.92 9.06
C ILE A 406 14.61 -12.92 9.59
N TYR A 407 13.85 -12.25 8.72
CA TYR A 407 12.77 -11.36 9.14
C TYR A 407 11.72 -12.08 10.00
N ALA A 408 11.30 -13.28 9.62
CA ALA A 408 10.29 -14.04 10.35
C ALA A 408 10.74 -14.36 11.78
N ASN A 409 12.01 -14.71 11.98
CA ASN A 409 12.58 -14.94 13.31
C ASN A 409 12.67 -13.65 14.14
N ILE A 410 13.07 -12.53 13.55
CA ILE A 410 13.08 -11.22 14.22
C ILE A 410 11.66 -10.86 14.67
N VAL A 411 10.68 -10.99 13.77
CA VAL A 411 9.27 -10.70 14.05
C VAL A 411 8.71 -11.64 15.12
N LEU A 412 9.00 -12.95 15.08
CA LEU A 412 8.57 -13.90 16.09
C LEU A 412 9.08 -13.48 17.47
N ASN A 413 10.37 -13.13 17.60
CA ASN A 413 10.93 -12.73 18.89
C ASN A 413 10.22 -11.49 19.46
N LYS A 414 9.84 -10.52 18.61
CA LYS A 414 9.10 -9.33 19.07
C LYS A 414 7.65 -9.61 19.48
N ILE A 415 7.04 -10.67 18.94
CA ILE A 415 5.63 -11.01 19.22
C ILE A 415 5.52 -12.02 20.35
N LYS A 416 6.40 -13.02 20.38
CA LYS A 416 6.40 -14.13 21.33
C LYS A 416 7.86 -14.49 21.69
N PRO A 417 8.50 -13.73 22.60
CA PRO A 417 9.91 -13.89 22.94
C PRO A 417 10.22 -15.24 23.60
N GLU A 418 9.24 -15.88 24.23
CA GLU A 418 9.36 -17.21 24.85
C GLU A 418 9.38 -18.37 23.84
N SER A 419 9.11 -18.09 22.56
CA SER A 419 9.15 -19.12 21.52
C SER A 419 10.59 -19.50 21.16
N ASN A 420 10.78 -20.71 20.63
CA ASN A 420 12.07 -21.21 20.15
C ASN A 420 12.44 -20.56 18.80
N ALA A 421 12.73 -19.26 18.81
CA ALA A 421 13.32 -18.57 17.67
C ALA A 421 14.74 -19.10 17.41
N PHE A 422 15.18 -19.06 16.15
CA PHE A 422 16.55 -19.44 15.81
C PHE A 422 17.56 -18.57 16.58
N PRO A 423 18.73 -19.11 16.98
CA PRO A 423 19.74 -18.32 17.65
C PRO A 423 20.16 -17.12 16.80
N TYR A 424 20.16 -15.93 17.41
CA TYR A 424 20.47 -14.67 16.72
C TYR A 424 21.81 -14.73 15.98
N MET A 425 22.83 -15.32 16.59
CA MET A 425 24.16 -15.46 15.99
C MET A 425 24.17 -16.35 14.75
N SER A 426 23.34 -17.40 14.72
CA SER A 426 23.22 -18.26 13.53
C SER A 426 22.59 -17.51 12.36
N LEU A 427 21.58 -16.67 12.63
CA LEU A 427 20.99 -15.81 11.59
C LEU A 427 21.98 -14.75 11.09
N LEU A 428 22.77 -14.19 12.01
CA LEU A 428 23.81 -13.22 11.66
C LEU A 428 24.89 -13.84 10.77
N GLN A 429 25.29 -15.08 11.03
CA GLN A 429 26.21 -15.82 10.17
C GLN A 429 25.63 -16.04 8.78
N GLN A 430 24.37 -16.46 8.68
CA GLN A 430 23.68 -16.63 7.39
C GLN A 430 23.62 -15.30 6.62
N LEU A 431 23.31 -14.19 7.29
CA LEU A 431 23.33 -12.85 6.70
C LEU A 431 24.72 -12.49 6.14
N CYS A 432 25.78 -12.73 6.91
CA CYS A 432 27.15 -12.49 6.47
C CYS A 432 27.55 -13.36 5.26
N GLU A 433 27.11 -14.61 5.21
CA GLU A 433 27.34 -15.49 4.06
C GLU A 433 26.61 -15.00 2.81
N MET A 434 25.37 -14.51 2.95
CA MET A 434 24.60 -13.92 1.87
C MET A 434 25.27 -12.66 1.30
N LEU A 435 25.81 -11.80 2.17
CA LEU A 435 26.51 -10.58 1.77
C LEU A 435 27.81 -10.80 1.00
N ARG A 436 28.36 -12.03 0.98
CA ARG A 436 29.52 -12.39 0.18
C ARG A 436 29.16 -12.83 -1.24
N ARG A 437 27.87 -13.04 -1.53
CA ARG A 437 27.36 -13.51 -2.83
C ARG A 437 26.82 -12.34 -3.65
N THR A 438 26.59 -12.57 -4.93
CA THR A 438 25.86 -11.63 -5.79
C THR A 438 24.43 -11.49 -5.29
N ILE A 439 24.03 -10.26 -4.97
CA ILE A 439 22.70 -9.95 -4.43
C ILE A 439 21.77 -9.62 -5.60
N PRO A 440 20.65 -10.34 -5.77
CA PRO A 440 19.62 -9.97 -6.74
C PRO A 440 19.06 -8.57 -6.44
N LEU A 441 18.89 -7.74 -7.46
CA LEU A 441 18.42 -6.35 -7.30
C LEU A 441 17.12 -6.25 -6.48
N LYS A 442 16.16 -7.15 -6.70
CA LYS A 442 14.86 -7.19 -6.01
C LYS A 442 14.95 -7.45 -4.50
N GLU A 443 16.01 -8.12 -4.05
CA GLU A 443 16.20 -8.47 -2.63
C GLU A 443 17.15 -7.48 -1.93
N SER A 444 17.72 -6.53 -2.68
CA SER A 444 18.77 -5.64 -2.18
C SER A 444 18.30 -4.73 -1.04
N LEU A 445 17.10 -4.14 -1.15
CA LEU A 445 16.57 -3.25 -0.11
C LEU A 445 16.41 -3.98 1.24
N ALA A 446 15.75 -5.14 1.22
CA ALA A 446 15.47 -5.93 2.41
C ALA A 446 16.76 -6.49 3.04
N LEU A 447 17.68 -7.00 2.22
CA LEU A 447 18.96 -7.53 2.69
C LEU A 447 19.86 -6.43 3.27
N HIS A 448 19.99 -5.28 2.59
CA HIS A 448 20.78 -4.16 3.10
C HIS A 448 20.17 -3.57 4.38
N PHE A 449 18.85 -3.57 4.52
CA PHE A 449 18.19 -3.18 5.76
C PHE A 449 18.61 -4.10 6.92
N LEU A 450 18.50 -5.42 6.75
CA LEU A 450 18.97 -6.40 7.75
C LEU A 450 20.46 -6.20 8.08
N SER A 451 21.28 -5.93 7.07
CA SER A 451 22.71 -5.69 7.23
C SER A 451 22.99 -4.50 8.13
N VAL A 452 22.31 -3.38 7.92
CA VAL A 452 22.47 -2.18 8.76
C VAL A 452 21.97 -2.41 10.18
N VAL A 453 20.84 -3.11 10.33
CA VAL A 453 20.19 -3.34 11.63
C VAL A 453 20.96 -4.34 12.48
N MET A 454 21.39 -5.46 11.90
CA MET A 454 22.02 -6.55 12.64
C MET A 454 23.54 -6.36 12.84
N LEU A 455 24.24 -5.68 11.92
CA LEU A 455 25.70 -5.46 12.01
C LEU A 455 26.08 -4.15 12.72
N TRP A 456 25.15 -3.50 13.43
CA TRP A 456 25.48 -2.27 14.17
C TRP A 456 26.63 -2.54 15.19
N PRO A 457 27.65 -1.64 15.29
CA PRO A 457 29.02 -2.03 15.66
C PRO A 457 29.30 -2.34 17.14
N GLU A 458 28.38 -2.11 18.06
CA GLU A 458 28.76 -1.91 19.47
C GLU A 458 29.02 -3.18 20.30
N THR A 459 28.62 -4.39 19.87
CA THR A 459 28.65 -5.58 20.76
C THR A 459 28.92 -6.91 20.08
N ILE A 460 29.46 -6.95 18.86
CA ILE A 460 29.73 -8.23 18.20
C ILE A 460 31.24 -8.45 18.00
N PRO A 461 31.92 -9.12 18.94
CA PRO A 461 33.22 -9.72 18.65
C PRO A 461 32.97 -10.96 17.78
N ILE A 462 32.71 -10.77 16.47
CA ILE A 462 32.43 -11.91 15.58
C ILE A 462 33.73 -12.56 15.16
N TYR A 463 33.78 -13.88 15.36
CA TYR A 463 34.65 -14.88 14.75
C TYR A 463 34.62 -14.92 13.21
N SER A 464 34.72 -13.76 12.57
CA SER A 464 35.02 -13.57 11.16
C SER A 464 35.78 -12.26 11.02
N GLY A 465 36.96 -12.22 11.66
CA GLY A 465 37.95 -11.14 11.68
C GLY A 465 37.47 -9.76 11.24
N GLY A 466 36.68 -9.04 12.05
CA GLY A 466 36.43 -7.58 11.96
C GLY A 466 35.79 -7.00 10.67
N ILE A 467 35.90 -7.65 9.51
CA ILE A 467 35.81 -7.03 8.18
C ILE A 467 34.40 -6.57 7.80
N MET A 468 33.33 -7.18 8.33
CA MET A 468 31.96 -6.90 7.87
C MET A 468 31.26 -5.79 8.66
N SER A 469 31.51 -5.65 9.97
CA SER A 469 31.08 -4.44 10.71
C SER A 469 31.80 -3.20 10.20
N ASP A 470 33.04 -3.38 9.74
CA ASP A 470 33.84 -2.30 9.17
C ASP A 470 33.26 -1.78 7.83
N LYS A 471 32.41 -2.57 7.18
CA LYS A 471 31.66 -2.20 5.96
C LYS A 471 30.31 -1.57 6.24
N LEU A 472 29.92 -1.32 7.50
CA LEU A 472 28.59 -0.78 7.83
C LEU A 472 28.28 0.53 7.11
N GLY A 473 29.26 1.43 6.98
CA GLY A 473 29.09 2.67 6.19
C GLY A 473 28.76 2.42 4.72
N SER A 474 29.34 1.37 4.13
CA SER A 474 28.99 0.91 2.78
C SER A 474 27.58 0.33 2.72
N TYR A 475 27.17 -0.51 3.68
CA TYR A 475 25.81 -1.05 3.73
C TYR A 475 24.74 0.04 3.91
N VAL A 476 25.01 1.07 4.72
CA VAL A 476 24.12 2.24 4.82
C VAL A 476 23.99 2.97 3.48
N SER A 477 25.10 3.09 2.73
CA SER A 477 25.10 3.73 1.41
C SER A 477 24.33 2.88 0.38
N GLN A 478 24.55 1.57 0.40
CA GLN A 478 23.83 0.62 -0.47
C GLN A 478 22.33 0.57 -0.15
N LEU A 479 21.95 0.58 1.14
CA LEU A 479 20.56 0.67 1.58
C LEU A 479 19.87 1.93 1.03
N ARG A 480 20.52 3.09 1.18
CA ARG A 480 20.01 4.35 0.63
C ARG A 480 19.86 4.32 -0.88
N ASN A 481 20.80 3.70 -1.59
CA ASN A 481 20.72 3.55 -3.05
C ASN A 481 19.57 2.63 -3.45
N SER A 482 19.42 1.46 -2.82
CA SER A 482 18.28 0.55 -3.04
C SER A 482 16.95 1.26 -2.77
N PHE A 483 16.83 1.99 -1.65
CA PHE A 483 15.65 2.79 -1.34
C PHE A 483 15.41 3.90 -2.37
N SER A 484 16.48 4.57 -2.83
CA SER A 484 16.37 5.62 -3.85
C SER A 484 15.85 5.08 -5.19
N ASN A 485 16.20 3.83 -5.53
CA ASN A 485 15.75 3.20 -6.76
C ASN A 485 14.31 2.69 -6.65
N GLU A 486 13.94 2.10 -5.52
CA GLU A 486 12.64 1.44 -5.35
C GLU A 486 11.54 2.38 -4.82
N MET A 487 11.86 3.25 -3.86
CA MET A 487 10.87 3.95 -3.04
C MET A 487 10.85 5.46 -3.23
N LYS A 488 12.00 6.09 -3.55
CA LYS A 488 12.06 7.55 -3.72
C LYS A 488 11.12 8.10 -4.79
N PRO A 489 10.85 7.41 -5.92
CA PRO A 489 9.84 7.86 -6.87
C PRO A 489 8.45 7.99 -6.23
N ILE A 490 8.11 7.11 -5.29
CA ILE A 490 6.76 7.01 -4.72
C ILE A 490 6.66 7.61 -3.30
N CYS A 491 7.76 8.13 -2.73
CA CYS A 491 7.78 8.63 -1.35
C CYS A 491 7.26 10.07 -1.18
N ASN A 492 6.75 10.72 -2.24
CA ASN A 492 6.35 12.12 -2.14
C ASN A 492 5.22 12.33 -1.11
N GLY A 493 5.39 13.30 -0.22
CA GLY A 493 4.48 13.55 0.91
C GLY A 493 4.46 12.43 1.98
N LYS A 494 5.37 11.45 1.89
CA LYS A 494 5.60 10.42 2.91
C LYS A 494 7.06 10.42 3.38
N ARG A 495 7.32 9.72 4.48
CA ARG A 495 8.66 9.47 5.02
C ARG A 495 8.90 7.98 5.18
N ALA A 496 10.17 7.56 5.16
CA ALA A 496 10.51 6.18 5.48
C ALA A 496 10.10 5.86 6.92
N SER A 497 9.33 4.78 7.11
CA SER A 497 8.87 4.30 8.41
C SER A 497 10.05 3.79 9.23
N ILE A 498 10.02 4.05 10.53
CA ILE A 498 10.94 3.43 11.49
C ILE A 498 10.37 2.05 11.82
N HIS A 499 11.15 1.00 11.56
CA HIS A 499 10.76 -0.38 11.82
C HIS A 499 11.27 -0.86 13.18
N PHE A 500 12.48 -0.45 13.56
CA PHE A 500 13.11 -0.79 14.82
C PHE A 500 13.91 0.39 15.39
N TYR A 501 14.08 0.41 16.71
CA TYR A 501 14.98 1.29 17.44
C TYR A 501 16.14 0.51 18.02
N LEU A 502 17.29 1.17 18.20
CA LEU A 502 18.46 0.57 18.82
C LEU A 502 18.27 0.48 20.35
N GLY A 503 18.16 -0.75 20.85
CA GLY A 503 18.08 -1.10 22.26
C GLY A 503 19.44 -1.32 22.92
N ARG A 504 19.46 -1.36 24.25
CA ARG A 504 20.69 -1.52 25.05
C ARG A 504 21.22 -2.96 25.12
N LYS A 505 20.34 -3.95 25.00
CA LYS A 505 20.67 -5.37 25.19
C LYS A 505 21.17 -6.00 23.88
N PRO A 506 22.03 -7.03 23.93
CA PRO A 506 22.50 -7.74 22.74
C PRO A 506 21.43 -8.69 22.17
N GLY A 507 21.72 -9.32 21.02
CA GLY A 507 20.83 -10.29 20.39
C GLY A 507 19.55 -9.64 19.85
N TYR A 508 18.41 -10.35 19.96
CA TYR A 508 17.13 -9.82 19.49
C TYR A 508 16.62 -8.63 20.31
N ASP A 509 16.98 -8.51 21.59
CA ASP A 509 16.59 -7.39 22.45
C ASP A 509 17.28 -6.08 22.06
N ARG A 510 18.24 -6.14 21.15
CA ARG A 510 18.80 -4.96 20.48
C ARG A 510 17.76 -4.25 19.61
N LEU A 511 16.78 -4.98 19.10
CA LEU A 511 15.78 -4.44 18.18
C LEU A 511 14.51 -4.14 18.97
N ILE A 512 14.23 -2.87 19.19
CA ILE A 512 13.03 -2.43 19.90
C ILE A 512 11.97 -2.02 18.87
N SER A 513 10.76 -2.56 18.97
CA SER A 513 9.64 -2.23 18.08
C SER A 513 8.95 -0.92 18.47
N GLN A 514 8.16 -0.37 17.55
CA GLN A 514 7.30 0.78 17.85
C GLN A 514 6.36 0.52 19.02
N LYS A 515 5.76 -0.67 19.11
CA LYS A 515 4.85 -1.04 20.20
C LYS A 515 5.51 -0.99 21.57
N GLU A 516 6.76 -1.40 21.67
CA GLU A 516 7.53 -1.35 22.92
C GLU A 516 7.84 0.11 23.33
N VAL A 517 8.12 0.99 22.36
CA VAL A 517 8.28 2.43 22.61
C VAL A 517 6.96 3.05 23.05
N ASP A 518 5.86 2.75 22.37
CA ASP A 518 4.52 3.27 22.67
C ASP A 518 4.04 2.81 24.06
N ALA A 519 4.30 1.55 24.44
CA ALA A 519 4.02 1.02 25.77
C ALA A 519 4.73 1.79 26.90
N CYS A 520 5.87 2.42 26.60
CA CYS A 520 6.60 3.25 27.55
C CYS A 520 6.08 4.71 27.60
N ALA A 521 5.36 5.16 26.58
CA ALA A 521 4.99 6.56 26.35
C ALA A 521 3.57 6.94 26.86
N GLY A 522 2.73 5.98 27.25
CA GLY A 522 1.41 6.24 27.85
C GLY A 522 0.25 6.15 26.84
N SER A 523 -0.77 7.02 26.93
CA SER A 523 -1.96 6.96 26.08
C SER A 523 -1.71 7.40 24.63
N ALA A 524 -2.47 6.84 23.67
CA ALA A 524 -2.28 7.07 22.23
C ALA A 524 -2.36 8.54 21.79
N GLU A 525 -3.25 9.34 22.38
CA GLU A 525 -3.36 10.78 22.11
C GLU A 525 -2.12 11.53 22.60
N THR A 526 -1.62 11.17 23.78
CA THR A 526 -0.39 11.73 24.36
C THR A 526 0.82 11.37 23.51
N ILE A 527 0.88 10.15 22.98
CA ILE A 527 1.95 9.68 22.08
C ILE A 527 2.02 10.55 20.83
N ALA A 528 0.91 10.76 20.11
CA ALA A 528 0.90 11.57 18.89
C ALA A 528 1.46 12.99 19.12
N THR A 529 1.02 13.64 20.20
CA THR A 529 1.50 14.99 20.55
C THR A 529 2.96 15.00 21.03
N GLN A 530 3.37 13.98 21.80
CA GLN A 530 4.74 13.84 22.31
C GLN A 530 5.77 13.46 21.23
N TRP A 531 5.35 12.73 20.21
CA TRP A 531 6.14 12.44 19.02
C TRP A 531 6.39 13.70 18.20
N GLN A 532 5.36 14.53 18.01
CA GLN A 532 5.45 15.78 17.25
C GLN A 532 6.36 16.81 17.91
N ASN A 533 6.34 16.90 19.25
CA ASN A 533 7.17 17.83 20.00
C ASN A 533 8.48 17.21 20.52
N GLU A 534 8.78 15.95 20.15
CA GLU A 534 9.96 15.19 20.56
C GLU A 534 10.16 15.05 22.09
N LYS A 535 9.15 15.37 22.90
CA LYS A 535 9.20 15.19 24.36
C LYS A 535 9.24 13.71 24.74
N ILE A 536 8.79 12.83 23.85
CA ILE A 536 8.85 11.38 24.05
C ILE A 536 10.28 10.90 24.37
N TRP A 537 11.31 11.47 23.75
CA TRP A 537 12.70 11.08 23.95
C TRP A 537 13.29 11.50 25.31
N LYS A 538 12.58 12.35 26.05
CA LYS A 538 12.97 12.74 27.43
C LYS A 538 12.45 11.78 28.48
N ASN A 539 11.54 10.86 28.12
CA ASN A 539 10.96 9.90 29.05
C ASN A 539 12.00 8.89 29.55
N GLU A 540 12.17 8.79 30.87
CA GLU A 540 13.16 7.90 31.51
C GLU A 540 12.92 6.41 31.20
N LYS A 541 11.67 5.97 31.02
CA LYS A 541 11.38 4.59 30.60
C LYS A 541 11.95 4.31 29.21
N ILE A 542 11.80 5.25 28.28
CA ILE A 542 12.34 5.13 26.92
C ILE A 542 13.86 5.17 26.95
N LYS A 543 14.46 6.07 27.74
CA LYS A 543 15.91 6.09 27.94
C LYS A 543 16.42 4.77 28.53
N SER A 544 15.65 4.09 29.37
CA SER A 544 16.04 2.83 30.00
C SER A 544 16.11 1.65 29.01
N ILE A 545 15.27 1.63 27.97
CA ILE A 545 15.24 0.55 26.98
C ILE A 545 16.11 0.86 25.75
N LEU A 546 16.18 2.13 25.34
CA LEU A 546 16.93 2.56 24.17
C LEU A 546 18.39 2.87 24.49
N ARG A 547 19.25 2.64 23.50
CA ARG A 547 20.67 2.97 23.56
C ARG A 547 20.90 4.38 23.02
N SER A 548 21.50 5.23 23.84
CA SER A 548 22.04 6.50 23.38
C SER A 548 23.34 6.27 22.63
N VAL A 549 23.46 6.88 21.46
CA VAL A 549 24.66 6.89 20.61
C VAL A 549 25.20 8.31 20.55
N THR A 550 26.51 8.45 20.49
CA THR A 550 27.17 9.75 20.27
C THR A 550 27.66 9.88 18.84
N GLY A 551 27.87 11.11 18.39
CA GLY A 551 28.42 11.36 17.08
C GLY A 551 28.72 12.83 16.87
N ARG A 552 29.23 13.17 15.69
CA ARG A 552 29.59 14.53 15.31
C ARG A 552 28.71 15.07 14.20
N ILE A 553 28.32 16.34 14.32
CA ILE A 553 27.54 17.03 13.30
C ILE A 553 28.37 17.18 12.02
N SER A 554 27.77 16.76 10.90
CA SER A 554 28.30 16.94 9.55
C SER A 554 27.32 17.78 8.71
N ARG A 555 27.74 18.24 7.53
CA ARG A 555 26.94 19.17 6.69
C ARG A 555 25.48 18.72 6.49
N ASN A 556 25.23 17.42 6.33
CA ASN A 556 23.93 16.87 5.97
C ASN A 556 23.40 15.81 6.95
N GLY A 557 23.98 15.69 8.14
CA GLY A 557 23.57 14.70 9.13
C GLY A 557 24.58 14.52 10.25
N ILE A 558 24.64 13.33 10.83
CA ILE A 558 25.54 13.00 11.94
C ILE A 558 26.44 11.83 11.51
N VAL A 559 27.72 11.89 11.84
CA VAL A 559 28.61 10.72 11.79
C VAL A 559 28.59 10.10 13.17
N ALA A 560 28.03 8.90 13.29
CA ALA A 560 27.96 8.20 14.57
C ALA A 560 29.35 7.72 14.98
N ASP A 561 29.65 7.86 16.27
CA ASP A 561 30.82 7.25 16.89
C ASP A 561 30.61 5.73 16.88
N THR A 562 31.65 4.98 16.48
CA THR A 562 31.61 3.51 16.51
C THR A 562 32.84 2.98 17.24
N ALA A 563 32.82 1.70 17.62
CA ALA A 563 33.96 1.06 18.28
C ALA A 563 35.24 1.05 17.43
N ASN A 564 35.11 1.17 16.10
CA ASN A 564 36.23 1.33 15.18
C ASN A 564 36.19 2.74 14.56
N GLU A 565 37.13 3.59 14.95
CA GLU A 565 37.19 5.00 14.51
C GLU A 565 37.30 5.16 12.98
N ASN A 566 37.76 4.13 12.27
CA ASN A 566 37.83 4.13 10.81
C ASN A 566 36.47 3.94 10.12
N VAL A 567 35.47 3.46 10.85
CA VAL A 567 34.14 3.13 10.31
C VAL A 567 33.23 4.34 10.44
N LYS A 568 33.02 5.03 9.32
CA LYS A 568 32.15 6.20 9.25
C LYS A 568 30.72 5.78 8.94
N VAL A 569 29.82 5.94 9.91
CA VAL A 569 28.40 5.61 9.75
C VAL A 569 27.56 6.88 9.73
N HIS A 570 27.00 7.19 8.56
CA HIS A 570 26.17 8.38 8.39
C HIS A 570 24.73 8.13 8.85
N VAL A 571 24.27 8.93 9.81
CA VAL A 571 22.90 8.92 10.34
C VAL A 571 22.21 10.23 9.95
N SER A 572 21.01 10.13 9.38
CA SER A 572 20.23 11.32 9.00
C SER A 572 19.36 11.79 10.17
N PRO A 573 19.23 13.09 10.46
CA PRO A 573 18.24 13.53 11.44
C PRO A 573 16.83 13.21 10.93
N LEU A 574 15.94 12.71 11.79
CA LEU A 574 14.54 12.50 11.41
C LEU A 574 13.90 13.83 10.96
N PHE A 575 14.20 14.91 11.67
CA PHE A 575 13.81 16.27 11.32
C PHE A 575 15.05 17.15 11.16
N LYS A 576 15.31 17.64 9.94
CA LYS A 576 16.48 18.48 9.65
C LYS A 576 16.57 19.73 10.52
N SER A 577 15.43 20.28 10.93
CA SER A 577 15.36 21.45 11.83
C SER A 577 15.96 21.20 13.22
N LYS A 578 16.20 19.95 13.60
CA LYS A 578 16.73 19.54 14.91
C LYS A 578 18.23 19.34 14.93
N LEU A 579 18.89 19.48 13.79
CA LEU A 579 20.34 19.48 13.72
C LEU A 579 20.85 20.82 14.26
N CYS A 580 20.99 20.91 15.58
CA CYS A 580 21.41 22.12 16.29
C CYS A 580 22.88 22.01 16.71
N GLY A 581 23.72 22.98 16.33
CA GLY A 581 25.13 23.04 16.72
C GLY A 581 26.05 23.46 15.57
N LYS A 582 27.32 23.73 15.90
CA LYS A 582 28.36 23.98 14.89
C LYS A 582 28.75 22.66 14.20
N LEU A 583 29.31 22.75 13.00
CA LEU A 583 29.96 21.60 12.37
C LEU A 583 30.99 21.00 13.34
N ASP A 584 31.06 19.67 13.36
CA ASP A 584 31.90 18.88 14.25
C ASP A 584 31.53 18.91 15.74
N ALA A 585 30.45 19.61 16.12
CA ALA A 585 29.93 19.56 17.48
C ALA A 585 29.46 18.15 17.83
N ARG A 586 29.73 17.73 19.07
CA ARG A 586 29.37 16.42 19.58
C ARG A 586 27.92 16.42 20.05
N VAL A 587 27.17 15.39 19.64
CA VAL A 587 25.75 15.21 19.98
C VAL A 587 25.48 13.78 20.44
N SER A 588 24.45 13.63 21.26
CA SER A 588 23.86 12.35 21.68
C SER A 588 22.45 12.22 21.10
N PHE A 589 22.07 11.01 20.74
CA PHE A 589 20.78 10.74 20.08
C PHE A 589 20.41 9.25 20.18
N PHE A 590 19.14 8.92 19.94
CA PHE A 590 18.67 7.56 19.70
C PHE A 590 18.63 7.24 18.22
N ILE A 591 18.76 5.96 17.87
CA ILE A 591 18.72 5.49 16.48
C ILE A 591 17.41 4.78 16.19
N GLY A 592 16.72 5.24 15.15
CA GLY A 592 15.66 4.50 14.47
C GLY A 592 16.17 3.95 13.15
N PHE A 593 15.81 2.72 12.80
CA PHE A 593 16.16 2.08 11.54
C PHE A 593 14.99 2.17 10.56
N THR A 594 15.23 2.84 9.44
CA THR A 594 14.27 2.95 8.33
C THR A 594 14.82 2.27 7.07
N MET A 595 13.95 2.01 6.10
CA MET A 595 14.40 1.52 4.79
C MET A 595 15.27 2.53 4.03
N ASN A 596 15.29 3.81 4.42
CA ASN A 596 16.19 4.84 3.87
C ASN A 596 17.47 5.02 4.72
N GLY A 597 17.77 4.06 5.57
CA GLY A 597 18.92 4.10 6.48
C GLY A 597 18.59 4.56 7.90
N PRO A 598 19.62 4.61 8.77
CA PRO A 598 19.45 4.97 10.17
C PRO A 598 19.12 6.47 10.31
N VAL A 599 18.21 6.77 11.23
CA VAL A 599 17.78 8.12 11.58
C VAL A 599 18.06 8.45 13.04
N ALA A 600 18.47 9.68 13.30
CA ALA A 600 18.73 10.21 14.64
C ALA A 600 17.47 10.87 15.23
N LEU A 601 17.21 10.57 16.49
CA LEU A 601 16.03 10.96 17.26
C LEU A 601 16.46 11.57 18.59
N GLY A 602 15.74 12.59 19.06
CA GLY A 602 16.02 13.21 20.36
C GLY A 602 17.43 13.81 20.47
N ILE A 603 17.93 14.42 19.39
CA ILE A 603 19.31 14.94 19.29
C ILE A 603 19.55 16.00 20.37
N GLN A 604 20.62 15.84 21.15
CA GLN A 604 21.04 16.74 22.22
C GLN A 604 22.54 17.00 22.15
N PRO A 605 23.02 18.23 22.37
CA PRO A 605 24.45 18.50 22.53
C PRO A 605 25.05 17.66 23.67
N VAL A 606 26.28 17.17 23.49
CA VAL A 606 27.06 16.56 24.58
C VAL A 606 27.92 17.67 25.18
N SER A 607 27.68 17.98 26.45
CA SER A 607 28.42 18.97 27.24
C SER A 607 29.87 18.57 27.44
#